data_AF-A5IY42-F1
#
_entry.id   AF-A5IY42-F1
#
_cell.length_a   1.000
_cell.length_b   1.000
_cell.length_c   1.000
_cell.angle_alpha   90.00
_cell.angle_beta   90.00
_cell.angle_gamma   90.00
#
_symmetry.space_group_name_H-M   'P 1'
#
loop_
_entity.id
_entity.type
_entity.pdbx_description
1 polymer ?
#
loop_
_entity_poly.entity_id
_entity_poly.type
_entity_poly.pdbx_seq_one_letter_code
_entity_poly.pdbx_strand_id
1 'polypeptide(L)'
;MNLLASFDEKNDEENNSSKTSVWFTLNNLFKNGLEDDDFDLEIDKSNGTITITASKDSKRLEGKFTLSKNKSNSVQNGKVDLSKLKLDENFVKEFLEEFEDGNFASLSAVKLLKKVKELEKITKNDIEKIEAEKDSTATTNNAQDVYKKVTIKASASSKLISGTLVIEKKAK
;
A
#
# COMPACT_ATOMS: atom_id res chain seq x y z
N MET A 1 11.51 2.02 -16.80
CA MET A 1 10.65 3.14 -17.21
C MET A 1 9.35 3.04 -16.45
N ASN A 2 8.94 4.12 -15.76
CA ASN A 2 7.69 4.17 -15.02
C ASN A 2 6.55 4.39 -16.02
N LEU A 3 5.57 3.49 -16.04
CA LEU A 3 4.45 3.44 -17.01
C LEU A 3 3.63 4.74 -17.08
N LEU A 4 3.72 5.55 -16.03
CA LEU A 4 2.95 6.79 -15.83
C LEU A 4 3.82 8.05 -15.94
N ALA A 5 5.13 7.89 -16.22
CA ALA A 5 6.02 9.01 -16.53
C ALA A 5 5.75 9.57 -17.94
N SER A 6 5.34 8.72 -18.88
CA SER A 6 4.94 9.11 -20.24
C SER A 6 3.64 9.93 -20.31
N PHE A 7 2.89 10.06 -19.20
CA PHE A 7 1.74 10.97 -19.13
C PHE A 7 2.13 12.44 -18.91
N ASP A 8 3.36 12.73 -18.48
CA ASP A 8 3.83 14.11 -18.26
C ASP A 8 4.41 14.75 -19.53
N GLU A 9 4.60 13.98 -20.61
CA GLU A 9 5.12 14.53 -21.86
C GLU A 9 4.07 15.45 -22.49
N LYS A 10 4.34 16.77 -22.39
CA LYS A 10 3.71 17.77 -23.24
C LYS A 10 4.02 17.37 -24.69
N ASN A 11 3.01 16.88 -25.40
CA ASN A 11 3.09 16.64 -26.82
C ASN A 11 3.29 18.00 -27.52
N ASP A 12 4.55 18.38 -27.75
CA ASP A 12 4.89 19.28 -28.84
C ASP A 12 4.95 18.46 -30.14
N GLU A 13 4.30 19.06 -31.13
CA GLU A 13 4.13 18.79 -32.55
C GLU A 13 4.75 17.54 -33.21
N GLU A 14 3.91 16.96 -34.08
CA GLU A 14 4.23 16.27 -35.33
C GLU A 14 5.52 15.43 -35.37
N ASN A 15 5.31 14.10 -35.44
CA ASN A 15 6.31 13.05 -35.73
C ASN A 15 6.95 12.34 -34.52
N ASN A 16 6.15 12.02 -33.49
CA ASN A 16 6.69 11.40 -32.28
C ASN A 16 6.59 9.87 -32.26
N SER A 17 7.77 9.22 -32.26
CA SER A 17 7.95 7.78 -32.03
C SER A 17 7.66 7.33 -30.58
N SER A 18 7.13 8.21 -29.72
CA SER A 18 6.85 7.99 -28.30
C SER A 18 5.55 7.23 -27.99
N LYS A 19 4.99 6.47 -28.93
CA LYS A 19 3.84 5.60 -28.65
C LYS A 19 4.25 4.55 -27.62
N THR A 20 3.93 4.81 -26.36
CA THR A 20 4.17 3.86 -25.27
C THR A 20 3.02 2.85 -25.25
N SER A 21 3.29 1.63 -25.71
CA SER A 21 2.37 0.52 -25.54
C SER A 21 2.47 -0.01 -24.12
N VAL A 22 1.32 -0.10 -23.46
CA VAL A 22 1.19 -0.72 -22.13
C VAL A 22 0.56 -2.09 -22.32
N TRP A 23 1.24 -3.12 -21.81
CA TRP A 23 0.71 -4.46 -21.72
C TRP A 23 0.46 -4.78 -20.25
N PHE A 24 -0.78 -5.11 -19.90
CA PHE A 24 -1.15 -5.61 -18.59
C PHE A 24 -1.89 -6.94 -18.73
N THR A 25 -1.69 -7.83 -17.77
CA THR A 25 -2.41 -9.10 -17.70
C THR A 25 -3.37 -9.02 -16.52
N LEU A 26 -4.67 -9.08 -16.81
CA LEU A 26 -5.71 -9.16 -15.80
C LEU A 26 -5.91 -10.62 -15.41
N ASN A 27 -5.11 -11.10 -14.46
CA ASN A 27 -5.19 -12.48 -13.97
C ASN A 27 -6.40 -12.68 -13.03
N ASN A 28 -7.08 -13.82 -13.16
CA ASN A 28 -8.18 -14.26 -12.30
C ASN A 28 -9.45 -13.38 -12.31
N LEU A 29 -9.58 -12.46 -13.27
CA LEU A 29 -10.80 -11.67 -13.45
C LEU A 29 -11.81 -12.34 -14.40
N PHE A 30 -11.39 -13.33 -15.21
CA PHE A 30 -12.17 -13.81 -16.36
C PHE A 30 -12.39 -15.31 -16.31
N LYS A 31 -13.66 -15.75 -16.30
CA LYS A 31 -14.04 -17.18 -16.33
C LYS A 31 -14.33 -17.70 -17.73
N ASN A 32 -14.71 -16.82 -18.65
CA ASN A 32 -14.95 -17.06 -20.07
C ASN A 32 -14.38 -15.83 -20.80
N GLY A 33 -13.78 -16.01 -21.99
CA GLY A 33 -13.07 -14.94 -22.71
C GLY A 33 -13.79 -13.58 -22.79
N LEU A 34 -13.01 -12.53 -23.02
CA LEU A 34 -13.48 -11.14 -23.10
C LEU A 34 -14.07 -10.82 -24.49
N GLU A 35 -15.16 -10.07 -24.50
CA GLU A 35 -15.59 -9.28 -25.66
C GLU A 35 -15.24 -7.79 -25.44
N ASP A 36 -15.15 -7.02 -26.53
CA ASP A 36 -14.69 -5.62 -26.49
C ASP A 36 -15.63 -4.70 -25.69
N ASP A 37 -16.89 -5.10 -25.49
CA ASP A 37 -17.93 -4.38 -24.76
C ASP A 37 -18.08 -4.82 -23.28
N ASP A 38 -17.24 -5.76 -22.83
CA ASP A 38 -17.27 -6.23 -21.45
C ASP A 38 -16.62 -5.24 -20.46
N PHE A 39 -15.79 -4.31 -20.94
CA PHE A 39 -15.06 -3.36 -20.09
C PHE A 39 -15.01 -1.94 -20.65
N ASP A 40 -15.03 -0.98 -19.73
CA ASP A 40 -14.79 0.43 -19.97
C ASP A 40 -13.37 0.80 -19.53
N LEU A 41 -12.62 1.49 -20.39
CA LEU A 41 -11.30 2.03 -20.09
C LEU A 41 -11.37 3.55 -19.98
N GLU A 42 -11.01 4.09 -18.80
CA GLU A 42 -10.90 5.53 -18.55
C GLU A 42 -9.43 5.89 -18.26
N ILE A 43 -8.92 6.90 -18.94
CA ILE A 43 -7.55 7.40 -18.76
C ILE A 43 -7.62 8.86 -18.31
N ASP A 44 -7.36 9.09 -17.03
CA ASP A 44 -7.22 10.42 -16.44
C ASP A 44 -5.74 10.82 -16.44
N LYS A 45 -5.33 11.52 -17.49
CA LYS A 45 -3.95 12.02 -17.64
C LYS A 45 -3.58 13.05 -16.58
N SER A 46 -4.55 13.84 -16.10
CA SER A 46 -4.30 14.90 -15.12
C SER A 46 -3.88 14.34 -13.76
N ASN A 47 -4.49 13.22 -13.36
CA ASN A 47 -4.18 12.50 -12.13
C ASN A 47 -3.22 11.31 -12.35
N GLY A 48 -2.71 11.12 -13.58
CA GLY A 48 -1.85 9.99 -13.94
C GLY A 48 -2.49 8.64 -13.63
N THR A 49 -3.77 8.48 -13.94
CA THR A 49 -4.57 7.31 -13.54
C THR A 49 -5.19 6.62 -14.76
N ILE A 50 -5.10 5.28 -14.80
CA ILE A 50 -5.79 4.40 -15.75
C ILE A 50 -6.77 3.55 -14.95
N THR A 51 -8.04 3.57 -15.34
CA THR A 51 -9.11 2.80 -14.71
C THR A 51 -9.73 1.86 -15.74
N ILE A 52 -9.91 0.60 -15.38
CA ILE A 52 -10.61 -0.42 -16.15
C ILE A 52 -11.81 -0.85 -15.30
N THR A 53 -13.02 -0.69 -15.81
CA THR A 53 -14.25 -1.06 -15.10
C THR A 53 -14.99 -2.09 -15.93
N ALA A 54 -15.61 -3.08 -15.29
CA ALA A 54 -16.58 -3.93 -15.98
C ALA A 54 -17.73 -3.06 -16.48
N SER A 55 -18.06 -3.15 -17.77
CA SER A 55 -19.18 -2.40 -18.34
C SER A 55 -20.48 -2.86 -17.69
N LYS A 56 -21.45 -1.95 -17.56
CA LYS A 56 -22.72 -2.22 -16.85
C LYS A 56 -23.51 -3.40 -17.45
N ASP A 57 -23.33 -3.63 -18.74
CA ASP A 57 -24.02 -4.68 -19.48
C ASP A 57 -23.21 -5.98 -19.55
N SER A 58 -21.98 -5.99 -19.01
CA SER A 58 -21.15 -7.18 -18.99
C SER A 58 -21.80 -8.27 -18.13
N LYS A 59 -21.94 -9.46 -18.73
CA LYS A 59 -22.38 -10.67 -18.02
C LYS A 59 -21.19 -11.54 -17.58
N ARG A 60 -19.97 -11.10 -17.90
CA ARG A 60 -18.73 -11.88 -17.75
C ARG A 60 -17.77 -11.24 -16.76
N LEU A 61 -17.81 -9.92 -16.64
CA LEU A 61 -16.93 -9.14 -15.78
C LEU A 61 -17.70 -8.48 -14.65
N GLU A 62 -17.05 -8.39 -13.50
CA GLU A 62 -17.48 -7.54 -12.41
C GLU A 62 -16.27 -6.84 -11.79
N GLY A 63 -16.46 -5.59 -11.37
CA GLY A 63 -15.48 -4.84 -10.59
C GLY A 63 -14.75 -3.74 -11.35
N LYS A 64 -13.70 -3.22 -10.70
CA LYS A 64 -12.94 -2.04 -11.13
C LYS A 64 -11.47 -2.23 -10.77
N PHE A 65 -10.59 -1.99 -11.72
CA PHE A 65 -9.14 -1.94 -11.54
C PHE A 65 -8.64 -0.52 -11.80
N THR A 66 -7.80 0.01 -10.91
CA THR A 66 -7.22 1.35 -11.07
C THR A 66 -5.71 1.30 -10.87
N LEU A 67 -4.99 1.84 -11.84
CA LEU A 67 -3.55 2.06 -11.82
C LEU A 67 -3.30 3.58 -11.74
N SER A 68 -2.62 4.08 -10.71
CA SER A 68 -2.39 5.52 -10.51
C SER A 68 -0.94 5.86 -10.22
N LYS A 69 -0.52 7.07 -10.62
CA LYS A 69 0.86 7.58 -10.48
C LYS A 69 1.24 7.88 -9.05
N ASN A 70 0.22 8.15 -8.23
CA ASN A 70 0.33 8.43 -6.81
C ASN A 70 0.06 7.21 -5.91
N LYS A 71 0.06 5.99 -6.45
CA LYS A 71 0.20 4.83 -5.56
C LYS A 71 1.58 4.91 -4.93
N SER A 72 1.63 5.02 -3.61
CA SER A 72 2.87 4.80 -2.89
C SER A 72 3.50 3.50 -3.41
N ASN A 73 4.83 3.45 -3.57
CA ASN A 73 5.55 2.24 -4.02
C ASN A 73 5.25 1.01 -3.14
N SER A 74 4.62 1.21 -1.99
CA SER A 74 4.04 0.19 -1.15
C SER A 74 2.84 -0.53 -1.79
N VAL A 75 1.99 0.06 -2.62
CA VAL A 75 0.76 -0.62 -3.06
C VAL A 75 0.95 -1.48 -4.31
N GLN A 76 1.11 -2.79 -4.14
CA GLN A 76 1.22 -3.78 -5.23
C GLN A 76 0.03 -4.76 -5.22
N ASN A 77 -0.58 -5.00 -6.38
CA ASN A 77 -1.73 -5.91 -6.54
C ASN A 77 -2.92 -5.62 -5.60
N GLY A 78 -3.14 -4.34 -5.26
CA GLY A 78 -4.22 -3.92 -4.37
C GLY A 78 -3.92 -4.11 -2.87
N LYS A 79 -2.74 -4.63 -2.51
CA LYS A 79 -2.24 -4.71 -1.14
C LYS A 79 -1.16 -3.66 -0.89
N VAL A 80 -1.06 -3.17 0.34
CA VAL A 80 0.07 -2.38 0.80
C VAL A 80 1.18 -3.32 1.27
N ASP A 81 2.27 -3.35 0.52
CA ASP A 81 3.54 -3.98 0.88
C ASP A 81 4.24 -3.15 1.96
N LEU A 82 4.14 -3.65 3.19
CA LEU A 82 4.73 -3.08 4.38
C LEU A 82 6.25 -2.90 4.28
N SER A 83 6.95 -3.74 3.51
CA SER A 83 8.41 -3.66 3.36
C SER A 83 8.86 -2.45 2.54
N LYS A 84 7.95 -1.85 1.78
CA LYS A 84 8.18 -0.68 0.92
C LYS A 84 7.54 0.58 1.48
N LEU A 85 6.85 0.49 2.61
CA LEU A 85 6.20 1.62 3.26
C LEU A 85 7.26 2.57 3.83
N LYS A 86 7.16 3.85 3.46
CA LYS A 86 7.99 4.91 4.04
C LYS A 86 7.20 5.62 5.11
N LEU A 87 7.72 5.59 6.33
CA LEU A 87 7.17 6.29 7.48
C LEU A 87 7.98 7.56 7.74
N ASP A 88 7.31 8.63 8.12
CA ASP A 88 7.97 9.84 8.59
C ASP A 88 8.55 9.65 10.00
N GLU A 89 9.57 10.43 10.33
CA GLU A 89 10.29 10.28 11.61
C GLU A 89 9.43 10.61 12.83
N ASN A 90 8.47 11.52 12.69
CA ASN A 90 7.55 11.86 13.78
C ASN A 90 6.60 10.69 14.07
N PHE A 91 6.05 10.07 13.03
CA PHE A 91 5.24 8.87 13.17
C PHE A 91 6.04 7.72 13.79
N VAL A 92 7.29 7.49 13.36
CA VAL A 92 8.13 6.43 13.96
C VAL A 92 8.33 6.67 15.46
N LYS A 93 8.61 7.91 15.86
CA LYS A 93 8.78 8.27 17.26
C LYS A 93 7.48 8.07 18.06
N GLU A 94 6.38 8.63 17.60
CA GLU A 94 5.05 8.51 18.23
C GLU A 94 4.64 7.03 18.33
N PHE A 95 4.86 6.25 17.27
CA PHE A 95 4.57 4.83 17.25
C PHE A 95 5.32 4.10 18.37
N LEU A 96 6.63 4.32 18.49
CA LEU A 96 7.45 3.61 19.49
C LEU A 96 7.19 4.07 20.94
N GLU A 97 6.62 5.25 21.14
CA GLU A 97 6.24 5.79 22.46
C GLU A 97 4.81 5.38 22.89
N GLU A 98 3.88 5.25 21.92
CA GLU A 98 2.48 4.88 22.17
C GLU A 98 2.21 3.37 22.01
N PHE A 99 3.15 2.60 21.45
CA PHE A 99 2.96 1.17 21.24
C PHE A 99 2.84 0.41 22.57
N GLU A 100 1.84 -0.46 22.65
CA GLU A 100 1.56 -1.31 23.82
C GLU A 100 1.73 -2.77 23.41
N ASP A 101 2.72 -3.46 23.97
CA ASP A 101 3.01 -4.88 23.68
C ASP A 101 2.14 -5.85 24.50
N GLY A 102 2.40 -7.15 24.39
CA GLY A 102 1.70 -8.21 25.11
C GLY A 102 0.31 -8.48 24.52
N ASN A 103 -0.71 -8.63 25.37
CA ASN A 103 -2.06 -9.02 24.95
C ASN A 103 -2.74 -7.98 24.04
N PHE A 104 -2.24 -6.74 24.01
CA PHE A 104 -2.80 -5.65 23.21
C PHE A 104 -1.96 -5.30 21.96
N ALA A 105 -0.83 -5.97 21.72
CA ALA A 105 0.12 -5.67 20.64
C ALA A 105 -0.56 -5.47 19.28
N SER A 106 -1.40 -6.42 18.85
CA SER A 106 -2.07 -6.34 17.56
C SER A 106 -3.11 -5.22 17.49
N LEU A 107 -3.77 -4.90 18.60
CA LEU A 107 -4.75 -3.81 18.64
C LEU A 107 -4.04 -2.44 18.61
N SER A 108 -2.97 -2.31 19.40
CA SER A 108 -2.13 -1.10 19.46
C SER A 108 -1.50 -0.82 18.09
N ALA A 109 -0.85 -1.82 17.47
CA ALA A 109 -0.26 -1.70 16.14
C ALA A 109 -1.28 -1.24 15.09
N VAL A 110 -2.47 -1.86 15.05
CA VAL A 110 -3.52 -1.47 14.08
C VAL A 110 -4.01 -0.06 14.32
N LYS A 111 -4.25 0.33 15.59
CA LYS A 111 -4.71 1.67 15.95
C LYS A 111 -3.73 2.75 15.46
N LEU A 112 -2.43 2.51 15.64
CA LEU A 112 -1.38 3.43 15.22
C LEU A 112 -1.19 3.43 13.69
N LEU A 113 -1.08 2.25 13.07
CA LEU A 113 -0.89 2.12 11.61
C LEU A 113 -2.05 2.69 10.79
N LYS A 114 -3.28 2.71 11.32
CA LYS A 114 -4.43 3.35 10.66
C LYS A 114 -4.28 4.85 10.45
N LYS A 115 -3.36 5.51 11.15
CA LYS A 115 -3.01 6.92 10.92
C LYS A 115 -2.24 7.10 9.60
N VAL A 116 -1.65 6.04 9.06
CA VAL A 116 -0.93 6.05 7.78
C VAL A 116 -1.93 5.89 6.64
N LYS A 117 -1.82 6.77 5.63
CA LYS A 117 -2.61 6.69 4.41
C LYS A 117 -2.46 5.31 3.78
N GLU A 118 -3.54 4.76 3.21
CA GLU A 118 -3.63 3.41 2.62
C GLU A 118 -3.77 2.25 3.64
N LEU A 119 -3.58 2.50 4.93
CA LEU A 119 -3.72 1.50 6.01
C LEU A 119 -4.99 1.69 6.86
N GLU A 120 -5.91 2.58 6.48
CA GLU A 120 -7.06 2.99 7.30
C GLU A 120 -8.02 1.82 7.61
N LYS A 121 -8.03 0.81 6.74
CA LYS A 121 -8.97 -0.33 6.77
C LYS A 121 -8.40 -1.60 7.40
N ILE A 122 -7.12 -1.63 7.77
CA ILE A 122 -6.53 -2.85 8.34
C ILE A 122 -7.16 -3.22 9.68
N THR A 123 -7.09 -4.48 10.03
CA THR A 123 -7.62 -5.05 11.27
C THR A 123 -6.59 -5.93 11.93
N LYS A 124 -6.84 -6.37 13.17
CA LYS A 124 -5.93 -7.29 13.88
C LYS A 124 -5.71 -8.62 13.13
N ASN A 125 -6.67 -9.04 12.32
CA ASN A 125 -6.60 -10.27 11.54
C ASN A 125 -5.64 -10.15 10.34
N ASP A 126 -5.29 -8.92 9.96
CA ASP A 126 -4.32 -8.65 8.91
C ASP A 126 -2.87 -8.78 9.39
N ILE A 127 -2.65 -8.91 10.71
CA ILE A 127 -1.33 -9.06 11.33
C ILE A 127 -1.14 -10.51 11.79
N GLU A 128 -0.02 -11.11 11.40
CA GLU A 128 0.37 -12.46 11.83
C GLU A 128 1.25 -12.46 13.07
N LYS A 129 2.24 -11.55 13.10
CA LYS A 129 3.27 -11.52 14.13
C LYS A 129 3.69 -10.10 14.44
N ILE A 130 3.94 -9.83 15.72
CA ILE A 130 4.58 -8.61 16.20
C ILE A 130 5.74 -9.01 17.09
N GLU A 131 6.88 -8.36 16.91
CA GLU A 131 8.05 -8.49 17.77
C GLU A 131 8.51 -7.11 18.20
N ALA A 132 8.68 -6.89 19.50
CA ALA A 132 9.07 -5.61 20.05
C ALA A 132 10.38 -5.73 20.85
N GLU A 133 11.32 -4.82 20.59
CA GLU A 133 12.59 -4.69 21.30
C GLU A 133 12.54 -3.42 22.14
N LYS A 134 12.61 -3.56 23.47
CA LYS A 134 12.61 -2.43 24.40
C LYS A 134 13.94 -1.67 24.35
N ASP A 135 13.87 -0.35 24.49
CA ASP A 135 15.04 0.50 24.59
C ASP A 135 15.62 0.42 26.01
N SER A 136 16.62 -0.42 26.21
CA SER A 136 17.26 -0.62 27.53
C SER A 136 18.02 0.60 28.05
N THR A 137 18.16 1.66 27.25
CA THR A 137 18.84 2.90 27.63
C THR A 137 17.89 4.01 28.09
N ALA A 138 16.58 3.83 27.86
CA ALA A 138 15.56 4.77 28.32
C ALA A 138 15.38 4.66 29.84
N THR A 139 16.18 5.44 30.57
CA THR A 139 16.01 5.61 32.01
C THR A 139 15.01 6.75 32.21
N THR A 140 13.74 6.45 32.49
CA THR A 140 12.77 7.50 32.85
C THR A 140 12.14 7.22 34.20
N ASN A 141 12.15 8.27 35.03
CA ASN A 141 11.51 8.37 36.34
C ASN A 141 9.97 8.26 36.30
N ASN A 142 9.38 7.80 35.20
CA ASN A 142 7.97 7.45 35.05
C ASN A 142 7.88 6.34 33.98
N ALA A 143 7.28 5.22 34.36
CA ALA A 143 7.32 3.93 33.67
C ALA A 143 6.44 3.88 32.42
N GLN A 144 6.93 4.44 31.31
CA GLN A 144 6.38 4.16 29.98
C GLN A 144 7.43 3.33 29.23
N ASP A 145 7.07 2.12 28.81
CA ASP A 145 7.95 1.24 28.05
C ASP A 145 8.28 1.91 26.70
N VAL A 146 9.50 2.42 26.54
CA VAL A 146 9.96 3.00 25.28
C VAL A 146 10.56 1.89 24.42
N TYR A 147 10.06 1.70 23.20
CA TYR A 147 10.58 0.69 22.29
C TYR A 147 11.68 1.26 21.40
N LYS A 148 12.72 0.45 21.16
CA LYS A 148 13.78 0.74 20.20
C LYS A 148 13.36 0.33 18.80
N LYS A 149 12.67 -0.80 18.70
CA LYS A 149 12.25 -1.42 17.44
C LYS A 149 10.96 -2.21 17.62
N VAL A 150 10.05 -2.09 16.66
CA VAL A 150 8.86 -2.93 16.52
C VAL A 150 8.81 -3.47 15.10
N THR A 151 8.67 -4.79 14.97
CA THR A 151 8.56 -5.49 13.69
C THR A 151 7.16 -6.07 13.55
N ILE A 152 6.49 -5.78 12.43
CA ILE A 152 5.11 -6.22 12.17
C ILE A 152 5.09 -7.03 10.88
N LYS A 153 4.66 -8.29 10.96
CA LYS A 153 4.48 -9.17 9.82
C LYS A 153 3.01 -9.23 9.42
N ALA A 154 2.73 -8.95 8.16
CA ALA A 154 1.39 -9.11 7.59
C ALA A 154 1.01 -10.59 7.50
N SER A 155 -0.27 -10.88 7.75
CA SER A 155 -0.84 -12.21 7.54
C SER A 155 -0.84 -12.59 6.06
N ALA A 156 -0.44 -13.83 5.78
CA ALA A 156 -0.53 -14.41 4.45
C ALA A 156 -1.98 -14.41 3.90
N SER A 157 -2.98 -14.45 4.78
CA SER A 157 -4.39 -14.39 4.40
C SER A 157 -4.93 -12.96 4.26
N SER A 158 -4.14 -11.93 4.61
CA SER A 158 -4.58 -10.54 4.48
C SER A 158 -4.84 -10.20 3.01
N LYS A 159 -5.96 -9.53 2.76
CA LYS A 159 -6.30 -8.96 1.45
C LYS A 159 -5.85 -7.51 1.31
N LEU A 160 -5.35 -6.90 2.38
CA LEU A 160 -5.04 -5.47 2.45
C LEU A 160 -3.55 -5.19 2.52
N ILE A 161 -2.77 -6.04 3.18
CA ILE A 161 -1.34 -5.82 3.41
C ILE A 161 -0.51 -7.07 3.13
N SER A 162 0.78 -6.88 2.89
CA SER A 162 1.76 -7.96 2.71
C SER A 162 3.14 -7.54 3.24
N GLY A 163 4.05 -8.51 3.41
CA GLY A 163 5.43 -8.23 3.78
C GLY A 163 5.63 -7.97 5.27
N THR A 164 6.72 -7.28 5.60
CA THR A 164 7.13 -6.99 6.98
C THR A 164 7.54 -5.54 7.11
N LEU A 165 6.99 -4.85 8.10
CA LEU A 165 7.35 -3.48 8.47
C LEU A 165 8.32 -3.53 9.64
N VAL A 166 9.41 -2.78 9.53
CA VAL A 166 10.33 -2.53 10.65
C VAL A 166 10.22 -1.05 11.02
N ILE A 167 9.84 -0.79 12.26
CA ILE A 167 9.73 0.55 12.84
C ILE A 167 10.83 0.65 13.88
N GLU A 168 11.88 1.41 13.61
CA GLU A 168 13.02 1.58 14.52
C GLU A 168 13.54 3.01 14.50
N LYS A 169 14.09 3.46 15.62
CA LYS A 169 14.79 4.75 15.69
C LYS A 169 15.98 4.68 14.73
N LYS A 170 16.07 5.62 13.77
CA LYS A 170 17.29 5.77 12.98
C LYS A 170 18.43 6.23 13.89
N ALA A 171 19.57 5.56 13.82
CA ALA A 171 20.80 6.09 14.38
C ALA A 171 21.16 7.37 13.60
N LYS A 172 21.41 8.46 14.33
CA LYS A 172 21.95 9.71 13.78
C LYS A 172 23.41 9.53 13.38
#